data_AF-A0A7R9Z660-F1
#
_entry.id   AF-A0A7R9Z660-F1
#
_cell.length_a   1.000
_cell.length_b   1.000
_cell.length_c   1.000
_cell.angle_alpha   90.00
_cell.angle_beta   90.00
_cell.angle_gamma   90.00
#
_symmetry.space_group_name_H-M   'P 1'
#
loop_
_entity.id
_entity.type
_entity.pdbx_description
1 polymer ?
#
loop_
_entity_poly.entity_id
_entity_poly.type
_entity_poly.pdbx_seq_one_letter_code
_entity_poly.pdbx_strand_id
1 'polypeptide(L)'
;FIRSVATARRPLVLFLDDLHFADEESLDLISFLVTDPTRLPFLLVGACRTEDENDVNPCDRLRRKGPAGKGPGGTQLVVTDVRVGSIDLESCRLAVSDILLLLPRLVSPLSDEIHRKTGGNPLFVHQLLSSLVDDGTLHFSLRSRRWEWDLTSLRDRDVQDVDVLALLTSKIL
;
A
#
# COMPACT_ATOMS: atom_id res chain seq x y z
N PHE A 1 -8.99 -26.82 8.13
CA PHE A 1 -7.79 -26.03 8.47
C PHE A 1 -8.15 -24.69 9.12
N ILE A 2 -8.85 -23.75 8.48
CA ILE A 2 -9.16 -22.43 9.10
C ILE A 2 -9.87 -22.57 10.46
N ARG A 3 -10.85 -23.47 10.59
CA ARG A 3 -11.54 -23.77 11.86
C ARG A 3 -10.63 -24.21 13.00
N SER A 4 -9.47 -24.83 12.72
CA SER A 4 -8.55 -25.28 13.78
C SER A 4 -7.61 -24.17 14.26
N VAL A 5 -7.48 -23.08 13.51
CA VAL A 5 -6.57 -21.97 13.84
C VAL A 5 -7.30 -20.68 14.20
N ALA A 6 -8.51 -20.45 13.68
CA ALA A 6 -9.35 -19.30 13.98
C ALA A 6 -10.30 -19.61 15.16
N THR A 7 -9.99 -19.07 16.34
CA THR A 7 -10.81 -19.28 17.56
C THR A 7 -11.11 -17.93 18.22
N ALA A 8 -12.12 -17.86 19.10
CA ALA A 8 -12.47 -16.60 19.77
C ALA A 8 -11.30 -15.95 20.53
N ARG A 9 -10.33 -16.76 21.00
CA ARG A 9 -9.10 -16.27 21.67
C ARG A 9 -7.94 -16.01 20.71
N ARG A 10 -8.05 -16.47 19.46
CA ARG A 10 -7.02 -16.34 18.40
C ARG A 10 -7.73 -16.04 17.08
N PRO A 11 -8.18 -14.78 16.88
CA PRO A 11 -8.74 -14.37 15.60
C PRO A 11 -7.67 -14.53 14.51
N LEU A 12 -8.10 -14.90 13.30
CA LEU A 12 -7.22 -15.09 12.16
C LEU A 12 -7.43 -13.95 11.15
N VAL A 13 -6.35 -13.35 10.69
CA VAL A 13 -6.34 -12.46 9.52
C VAL A 13 -5.54 -13.13 8.42
N LEU A 14 -6.12 -13.29 7.23
CA LEU A 14 -5.44 -13.77 6.03
C LEU A 14 -5.33 -12.61 5.03
N PHE A 15 -4.10 -12.26 4.65
CA PHE A 15 -3.82 -11.28 3.61
C PHE A 15 -3.48 -12.00 2.31
N LEU A 16 -4.15 -11.63 1.22
CA LEU A 16 -3.88 -12.11 -0.14
C LEU A 16 -3.54 -10.92 -1.02
N ASP A 17 -2.33 -10.92 -1.56
CA ASP A 17 -1.90 -9.91 -2.53
C ASP A 17 -2.32 -10.31 -3.95
N ASP A 18 -2.33 -9.35 -4.87
CA ASP A 18 -2.58 -9.54 -6.30
C ASP A 18 -3.86 -10.32 -6.66
N LEU A 19 -4.94 -10.12 -5.89
CA LEU A 19 -6.23 -10.82 -6.05
C LEU A 19 -6.87 -10.62 -7.44
N HIS A 20 -6.41 -9.62 -8.21
CA HIS A 20 -6.80 -9.41 -9.60
C HIS A 20 -6.40 -10.56 -10.55
N PHE A 21 -5.42 -11.39 -10.18
CA PHE A 21 -5.08 -12.60 -10.93
C PHE A 21 -5.94 -13.83 -10.59
N ALA A 22 -6.85 -13.75 -9.61
CA ALA A 22 -7.66 -14.89 -9.20
C ALA A 22 -8.71 -15.26 -10.27
N ASP A 23 -8.74 -16.54 -10.63
CA ASP A 23 -9.79 -17.13 -11.46
C ASP A 23 -11.12 -17.27 -10.68
N GLU A 24 -12.18 -17.69 -11.37
CA GLU A 24 -13.52 -17.80 -10.77
C GLU A 24 -13.57 -18.84 -9.64
N GLU A 25 -12.84 -19.94 -9.81
CA GLU A 25 -12.74 -21.07 -8.88
C GLU A 25 -12.01 -20.66 -7.59
N SER A 26 -10.95 -19.87 -7.70
CA SER A 26 -10.23 -19.31 -6.55
C SER A 26 -11.12 -18.35 -5.77
N LEU A 27 -11.89 -17.51 -6.47
CA LEU A 27 -12.86 -16.62 -5.82
C LEU A 27 -14.03 -17.39 -5.18
N ASP A 28 -14.46 -18.51 -5.75
CA ASP A 28 -15.45 -19.41 -5.12
C ASP A 28 -14.92 -20.01 -3.82
N LEU A 29 -13.67 -20.45 -3.82
CA LEU A 29 -13.02 -20.92 -2.59
C LEU A 29 -12.96 -19.82 -1.53
N ILE A 30 -12.57 -18.60 -1.90
CA ILE A 30 -12.54 -17.45 -0.98
C ILE A 30 -13.93 -17.17 -0.42
N SER A 31 -14.95 -17.13 -1.28
CA SER A 31 -16.34 -16.94 -0.87
C SER A 31 -16.80 -18.03 0.12
N PHE A 32 -16.47 -19.29 -0.16
CA PHE A 32 -16.78 -20.42 0.72
C PHE A 32 -16.10 -20.29 2.09
N LEU A 33 -14.82 -19.89 2.14
CA LEU A 33 -14.08 -19.74 3.39
C LEU A 33 -14.62 -18.60 4.27
N VAL A 34 -15.02 -17.47 3.66
CA VAL A 34 -15.51 -16.29 4.40
C VAL A 34 -16.98 -16.45 4.82
N THR A 35 -17.77 -17.23 4.08
CA THR A 35 -19.20 -17.46 4.38
C THR A 35 -19.45 -18.66 5.30
N ASP A 36 -18.42 -19.22 5.93
CA ASP A 36 -18.54 -20.38 6.81
C ASP A 36 -19.63 -20.15 7.89
N PRO A 37 -20.63 -21.06 8.01
CA PRO A 37 -21.76 -20.90 8.93
C PRO A 37 -21.38 -20.88 10.41
N THR A 38 -20.17 -21.33 10.76
CA THR A 38 -19.69 -21.38 12.14
C THR A 38 -19.26 -20.02 12.70
N ARG A 39 -19.33 -18.94 11.89
CA ARG A 39 -19.00 -17.55 12.28
C ARG A 39 -17.63 -17.47 12.98
N LEU A 40 -16.61 -17.98 12.31
CA LEU A 40 -15.24 -17.92 12.81
C LEU A 40 -14.78 -16.47 12.95
N PRO A 41 -13.95 -16.13 13.94
CA PRO A 41 -13.31 -14.82 14.02
C PRO A 41 -12.19 -14.74 12.98
N PHE A 42 -12.60 -14.60 11.72
CA PHE A 42 -11.76 -14.64 10.54
C PHE A 42 -11.99 -13.38 9.69
N LEU A 43 -10.90 -12.72 9.31
CA LEU A 43 -10.89 -11.60 8.38
C LEU A 43 -9.99 -11.95 7.19
N LEU A 44 -10.51 -11.78 5.98
CA LEU A 44 -9.72 -11.83 4.76
C LEU A 44 -9.51 -10.41 4.25
N VAL A 45 -8.25 -10.06 3.98
CA VAL A 45 -7.85 -8.79 3.36
C VAL A 45 -7.25 -9.13 1.99
N GLY A 46 -7.84 -8.58 0.94
CA GLY A 46 -7.36 -8.74 -0.43
C GLY A 46 -6.84 -7.42 -0.97
N ALA A 47 -5.69 -7.44 -1.65
CA ALA A 47 -5.22 -6.32 -2.46
C ALA A 47 -5.45 -6.63 -3.94
N CYS A 48 -6.02 -5.69 -4.69
CA CYS A 48 -6.31 -5.85 -6.11
C CYS A 48 -6.18 -4.50 -6.83
N ARG A 49 -5.86 -4.57 -8.13
CA ARG A 49 -5.91 -3.42 -9.02
C ARG A 49 -7.33 -3.24 -9.55
N THR A 50 -7.70 -1.99 -9.83
CA THR A 50 -9.03 -1.62 -10.35
C THR A 50 -8.94 -0.90 -11.69
N GLU A 51 -7.82 -1.05 -12.41
CA GLU A 51 -7.43 -0.19 -13.53
C GLU A 51 -8.09 -0.55 -14.87
N ASP A 52 -8.80 -1.67 -14.95
CA ASP A 52 -9.50 -2.06 -16.17
C ASP A 52 -10.98 -1.67 -16.10
N GLU A 53 -11.37 -0.63 -16.85
CA GLU A 53 -12.79 -0.24 -17.03
C GLU A 53 -13.65 -1.38 -17.62
N ASN A 54 -13.01 -2.39 -18.21
CA ASN A 54 -13.65 -3.54 -18.84
C ASN A 54 -13.61 -4.83 -17.99
N ASP A 55 -12.85 -4.86 -16.89
CA ASP A 55 -12.75 -6.04 -16.04
C ASP A 55 -13.53 -5.85 -14.74
N VAL A 56 -14.28 -6.87 -14.36
CA VAL A 56 -15.05 -6.81 -13.13
C VAL A 56 -14.09 -7.05 -11.97
N ASN A 57 -13.83 -6.00 -11.19
CA ASN A 57 -12.99 -6.02 -10.00
C ASN A 57 -13.27 -7.30 -9.15
N PRO A 58 -12.24 -8.01 -8.66
CA PRO A 58 -12.39 -9.16 -7.76
C PRO A 58 -13.37 -8.94 -6.60
N CYS A 59 -13.42 -7.73 -6.02
CA CYS A 59 -14.40 -7.35 -5.00
C CYS A 59 -15.85 -7.44 -5.53
N ASP A 60 -16.10 -6.98 -6.75
CA ASP A 60 -17.43 -7.04 -7.37
C ASP A 60 -17.78 -8.48 -7.78
N ARG A 61 -16.82 -9.28 -8.22
CA ARG A 61 -16.99 -10.72 -8.45
C ARG A 61 -17.36 -11.44 -7.15
N LEU A 62 -16.65 -11.18 -6.06
CA LEU A 62 -16.95 -11.72 -4.72
C LEU A 62 -18.33 -11.28 -4.22
N ARG A 63 -18.70 -10.01 -4.40
CA ARG A 63 -20.04 -9.49 -4.06
C ARG A 63 -21.14 -10.20 -4.82
N ARG A 64 -20.94 -10.49 -6.11
CA ARG A 64 -21.90 -11.24 -6.94
C ARG A 64 -22.00 -12.73 -6.55
N LYS A 65 -20.92 -13.31 -6.04
CA LYS A 65 -20.91 -14.68 -5.48
C LYS A 65 -21.62 -14.76 -4.13
N GLY A 66 -21.74 -13.63 -3.42
CA GLY A 66 -22.75 -13.46 -2.37
C GLY A 66 -24.12 -13.44 -3.03
N PRO A 67 -25.08 -14.31 -2.66
CA PRO A 67 -26.37 -14.27 -3.33
C PRO A 67 -27.14 -13.06 -2.80
N ALA A 68 -28.25 -12.78 -3.44
CA ALA A 68 -29.40 -12.22 -2.75
C ALA A 68 -29.92 -13.18 -1.65
N GLY A 69 -29.15 -13.72 -0.71
CA GLY A 69 -28.67 -13.03 0.50
C GLY A 69 -28.19 -14.06 1.54
N LYS A 70 -27.57 -15.16 1.11
CA LYS A 70 -27.20 -16.34 1.94
C LYS A 70 -26.13 -17.21 1.27
N GLY A 71 -24.86 -17.13 1.69
CA GLY A 71 -23.85 -18.13 1.32
C GLY A 71 -24.30 -19.57 1.69
N PRO A 72 -23.56 -20.62 1.31
CA PRO A 72 -23.84 -21.99 1.76
C PRO A 72 -23.79 -22.07 3.29
N GLY A 73 -24.93 -21.86 3.95
CA GLY A 73 -25.03 -21.69 5.40
C GLY A 73 -25.81 -20.44 5.89
N GLY A 74 -26.24 -19.54 4.99
CA GLY A 74 -27.04 -18.37 5.38
C GLY A 74 -26.25 -17.15 5.83
N THR A 75 -24.92 -17.22 5.87
CA THR A 75 -24.05 -16.09 6.22
C THR A 75 -23.92 -15.14 5.03
N GLN A 76 -24.16 -13.85 5.26
CA GLN A 76 -23.96 -12.81 4.25
C GLN A 76 -22.47 -12.48 4.16
N LEU A 77 -21.91 -12.50 2.95
CA LEU A 77 -20.58 -12.00 2.68
C LEU A 77 -20.58 -10.47 2.80
N VAL A 78 -19.73 -9.92 3.67
CA VAL A 78 -19.54 -8.47 3.81
C VAL A 78 -18.19 -8.13 3.19
N VAL A 79 -18.22 -7.32 2.13
CA VAL A 79 -17.01 -6.85 1.43
C VAL A 79 -16.90 -5.34 1.62
N THR A 80 -15.84 -4.89 2.25
CA THR A 80 -15.51 -3.47 2.42
C THR A 80 -14.36 -3.10 1.49
N ASP A 81 -14.61 -2.17 0.57
CA ASP A 81 -13.56 -1.65 -0.31
C ASP A 81 -12.81 -0.53 0.41
N VAL A 82 -11.48 -0.60 0.39
CA VAL A 82 -10.61 0.48 0.86
C VAL A 82 -9.78 0.94 -0.32
N ARG A 83 -10.05 2.14 -0.83
CA ARG A 83 -9.22 2.75 -1.88
C ARG A 83 -7.97 3.35 -1.25
N VAL A 84 -6.82 2.80 -1.61
CA VAL A 84 -5.52 3.32 -1.23
C VAL A 84 -5.00 4.19 -2.38
N GLY A 85 -4.96 5.50 -2.16
CA GLY A 85 -4.45 6.47 -3.14
C GLY A 85 -3.08 7.03 -2.74
N SER A 86 -2.60 8.00 -3.52
CA SER A 86 -1.47 8.83 -3.13
C SER A 86 -1.72 9.49 -1.78
N ILE A 87 -0.66 9.60 -0.98
CA ILE A 87 -0.70 10.32 0.29
C ILE A 87 -0.82 11.83 0.04
N ASP A 88 -1.56 12.52 0.88
CA ASP A 88 -1.62 13.97 0.86
C ASP A 88 -0.32 14.60 1.36
N LEU A 89 -0.22 15.93 1.23
CA LEU A 89 1.00 16.66 1.59
C LEU A 89 1.33 16.53 3.08
N GLU A 90 0.32 16.56 3.96
CA GLU A 90 0.56 16.45 5.40
C GLU A 90 1.05 15.06 5.78
N SER A 91 0.47 14.01 5.21
CA SER A 91 0.91 12.62 5.39
C SER A 91 2.31 12.41 4.82
N CYS A 92 2.64 13.02 3.68
CA CYS A 92 4.00 13.02 3.14
C CYS A 92 4.99 13.70 4.09
N ARG A 93 4.60 14.85 4.66
CA ARG A 93 5.43 15.56 5.63
C ARG A 93 5.65 14.75 6.90
N LEU A 94 4.62 14.07 7.41
CA LEU A 94 4.75 13.16 8.55
C LEU A 94 5.66 11.97 8.23
N ALA A 95 5.51 11.36 7.05
CA ALA A 95 6.37 10.26 6.62
C ALA A 95 7.85 10.69 6.52
N VAL A 96 8.14 11.84 5.89
CA VAL A 96 9.51 12.38 5.79
C VAL A 96 10.06 12.75 7.18
N SER A 97 9.22 13.34 8.03
CA SER A 97 9.54 13.68 9.42
C SER A 97 9.99 12.44 10.19
N ASP A 98 9.24 11.34 10.08
CA ASP A 98 9.54 10.08 10.75
C ASP A 98 10.81 9.42 10.20
N ILE A 99 11.01 9.46 8.88
CA ILE A 99 12.22 8.92 8.23
C ILE A 99 13.49 9.67 8.68
N LEU A 100 13.43 11.00 8.73
CA LEU A 100 14.59 11.84 9.06
C LEU A 100 14.72 12.12 10.57
N LEU A 101 13.76 11.69 11.38
CA LEU A 101 13.69 11.97 12.82
C LEU A 101 13.78 13.47 13.14
N LEU A 102 13.11 14.29 12.33
CA LEU A 102 13.04 15.75 12.46
C LEU A 102 11.59 16.18 12.66
N LEU A 103 11.36 17.32 13.31
CA LEU A 103 10.00 17.83 13.46
C LEU A 103 9.37 18.13 12.09
N PRO A 104 8.05 17.91 11.88
CA PRO A 104 7.37 18.15 10.60
C PRO A 104 7.66 19.53 10.00
N ARG A 105 7.66 20.58 10.83
CA ARG A 105 7.96 21.96 10.42
C ARG A 105 9.37 22.18 9.85
N LEU A 106 10.34 21.33 10.22
CA LEU A 106 11.72 21.44 9.74
C LEU A 106 11.89 20.78 8.38
N VAL A 107 11.13 19.72 8.12
CA VAL A 107 11.16 19.00 6.84
C VAL A 107 10.19 19.57 5.81
N SER A 108 9.30 20.51 6.18
CA SER A 108 8.29 21.06 5.26
C SER A 108 8.84 21.44 3.88
N PRO A 109 9.94 22.21 3.75
CA PRO A 109 10.43 22.60 2.43
C PRO A 109 10.86 21.41 1.56
N LEU A 110 11.39 20.36 2.19
CA LEU A 110 11.80 19.13 1.52
C LEU A 110 10.57 18.29 1.15
N SER A 111 9.64 18.10 2.09
CA SER A 111 8.42 17.32 1.89
C SER A 111 7.51 17.92 0.82
N ASP A 112 7.42 19.25 0.73
CA ASP A 112 6.64 19.96 -0.29
C ASP A 112 7.16 19.63 -1.69
N GLU A 113 8.48 19.68 -1.85
CA GLU A 113 9.13 19.41 -3.14
C GLU A 113 9.07 17.93 -3.50
N ILE A 114 9.27 17.03 -2.53
CA ILE A 114 9.08 15.59 -2.72
C ILE A 114 7.63 15.28 -3.12
N HIS A 115 6.64 15.83 -2.41
CA HIS A 115 5.23 15.60 -2.71
C HIS A 115 4.86 16.10 -4.10
N ARG A 116 5.28 17.32 -4.44
CA ARG A 116 5.07 17.95 -5.76
C ARG A 116 5.62 17.09 -6.89
N LYS A 117 6.83 16.55 -6.71
CA LYS A 117 7.50 15.70 -7.69
C LYS A 117 6.84 14.32 -7.82
N THR A 118 6.46 13.72 -6.70
CA THR A 118 6.00 12.32 -6.66
C THR A 118 4.50 12.17 -6.80
N GLY A 119 3.75 13.28 -6.80
CA GLY A 119 2.29 13.26 -6.74
C GLY A 119 1.76 12.56 -5.49
N GLY A 120 2.56 12.49 -4.41
CA GLY A 120 2.26 11.76 -3.20
C GLY A 120 2.24 10.23 -3.35
N ASN A 121 2.81 9.66 -4.42
CA ASN A 121 2.91 8.20 -4.51
C ASN A 121 3.95 7.69 -3.49
N PRO A 122 3.58 6.85 -2.48
CA PRO A 122 4.51 6.44 -1.42
C PRO A 122 5.77 5.73 -1.91
N LEU A 123 5.68 4.96 -3.00
CA LEU A 123 6.83 4.32 -3.63
C LEU A 123 7.79 5.38 -4.18
N PHE A 124 7.28 6.35 -4.93
CA PHE A 124 8.10 7.42 -5.50
C PHE A 124 8.66 8.37 -4.44
N VAL A 125 7.92 8.62 -3.34
CA VAL A 125 8.43 9.35 -2.17
C VAL A 125 9.65 8.65 -1.60
N HIS A 126 9.55 7.34 -1.35
CA HIS A 126 10.67 6.56 -0.83
C HIS A 126 11.85 6.49 -1.81
N GLN A 127 11.59 6.29 -3.10
CA GLN A 127 12.63 6.22 -4.12
C GLN A 127 13.37 7.54 -4.30
N LEU A 128 12.63 8.65 -4.36
CA LEU A 128 13.24 9.98 -4.45
C LEU A 128 14.10 10.26 -3.22
N LEU A 129 13.61 9.99 -2.00
CA LEU A 129 14.40 10.13 -0.78
C LEU A 129 15.69 9.31 -0.82
N SER A 130 15.62 8.03 -1.18
CA SER A 130 16.80 7.17 -1.30
C SER A 130 17.79 7.71 -2.33
N SER A 131 17.30 8.14 -3.49
CA SER A 131 18.14 8.70 -4.54
C SER A 131 18.87 9.98 -4.11
N LEU A 132 18.22 10.84 -3.32
CA LEU A 132 18.86 12.04 -2.75
C LEU A 132 19.94 11.68 -1.72
N VAL A 133 19.80 10.54 -1.03
CA VAL A 133 20.85 10.03 -0.15
C VAL A 133 22.03 9.51 -0.98
N ASP A 134 21.74 8.76 -2.04
CA ASP A 134 22.75 8.13 -2.89
C ASP A 134 23.61 9.18 -3.62
N ASP A 135 23.03 10.29 -4.07
CA ASP A 135 23.76 11.38 -4.75
C ASP A 135 24.30 12.46 -3.79
N GLY A 136 24.00 12.35 -2.49
CA GLY A 136 24.45 13.27 -1.45
C GLY A 136 23.66 14.58 -1.33
N THR A 137 22.63 14.79 -2.16
CA THR A 137 21.73 15.95 -2.07
C THR A 137 21.01 16.00 -0.73
N LEU A 138 20.76 14.84 -0.11
CA LEU A 138 20.29 14.66 1.25
C LEU A 138 21.32 13.84 2.02
N HIS A 139 21.90 14.38 3.09
CA HIS A 139 22.92 13.67 3.85
C HIS A 139 22.86 13.99 5.34
N PHE A 140 23.38 13.08 6.16
CA PHE A 140 23.50 13.31 7.59
C PHE A 140 24.79 14.09 7.90
N SER A 141 24.66 15.30 8.41
CA SER A 141 25.79 16.16 8.77
C SER A 141 26.23 15.88 10.21
N LEU A 142 27.43 15.32 10.38
CA LEU A 142 28.01 15.06 11.71
C LEU A 142 28.27 16.36 12.49
N ARG A 143 28.53 17.47 11.80
CA ARG A 143 28.79 18.78 12.41
C ARG A 143 27.54 19.34 13.07
N SER A 144 26.41 19.32 12.37
CA SER A 144 25.13 19.84 12.88
C SER A 144 24.27 18.77 13.55
N ARG A 145 24.69 17.49 13.48
CA ARG A 145 24.02 16.30 14.03
C ARG A 145 22.58 16.17 13.56
N ARG A 146 22.34 16.48 12.29
CA ARG A 146 21.02 16.40 11.65
C ARG A 146 21.16 16.10 10.15
N TRP A 147 20.05 15.71 9.53
CA TRP A 147 19.93 15.70 8.08
C TRP A 147 19.97 17.11 7.52
N GLU A 148 20.71 17.28 6.43
CA GLU A 148 20.83 18.52 5.65
C GLU A 148 20.58 18.18 4.18
N TRP A 149 20.04 19.15 3.43
CA TRP A 149 19.69 18.95 2.03
C TRP A 149 19.84 20.22 1.21
N ASP A 150 20.11 20.07 -0.09
CA ASP A 150 20.11 21.17 -1.06
C ASP A 150 18.77 21.23 -1.80
N LEU A 151 17.94 22.21 -1.43
CA LEU A 151 16.66 22.45 -2.09
C LEU A 151 16.79 22.94 -3.54
N THR A 152 17.90 23.57 -3.89
CA THR A 152 18.14 24.07 -5.25
C THR A 152 18.39 22.88 -6.18
N SER A 153 19.34 22.02 -5.79
CA SER A 153 19.64 20.78 -6.52
C SER A 153 18.43 19.87 -6.64
N LEU A 154 17.62 19.76 -5.57
CA LEU A 154 16.38 19.00 -5.62
C LEU A 154 15.39 19.59 -6.65
N ARG A 155 15.20 20.91 -6.66
CA ARG A 155 14.23 21.56 -7.57
C ARG A 155 14.60 21.38 -9.04
N ASP A 156 15.88 21.49 -9.36
CA ASP A 156 16.40 21.41 -10.72
C ASP A 156 16.39 19.97 -11.28
N ARG A 157 16.15 18.96 -10.43
CA ARG A 157 16.10 17.54 -10.81
C ARG A 157 14.77 17.16 -11.45
N ASP A 158 14.76 16.39 -12.53
CA ASP A 158 13.51 15.82 -13.05
C ASP A 158 13.16 14.51 -12.33
N VAL A 159 11.87 14.22 -12.18
CA VAL A 159 11.39 12.99 -11.51
C VAL A 159 11.65 11.77 -12.39
N GLN A 160 11.75 11.97 -13.71
CA GLN A 160 12.08 10.92 -14.66
C GLN A 160 13.51 10.37 -14.51
N ASP A 161 14.39 11.06 -13.76
CA ASP A 161 15.73 10.57 -13.43
C ASP A 161 15.71 9.50 -12.32
N VAL A 162 14.56 9.28 -11.67
CA VAL A 162 14.36 8.16 -10.75
C VAL A 162 14.03 6.93 -11.60
N ASP A 163 15.07 6.20 -12.02
CA ASP A 163 14.93 5.01 -12.85
C ASP A 163 14.20 3.89 -12.09
N VAL A 164 12.88 3.83 -12.25
CA VAL A 164 11.99 2.82 -11.67
C VAL A 164 12.37 1.41 -12.14
N LEU A 165 12.93 1.27 -13.35
CA LEU A 165 13.36 -0.01 -13.93
C LEU A 165 14.69 -0.50 -13.34
N ALA A 166 15.65 0.39 -13.08
CA ALA A 166 16.88 0.06 -12.36
C ALA A 166 16.59 -0.45 -10.93
N LEU A 167 15.54 0.07 -10.30
CA LEU A 167 15.14 -0.35 -8.95
C LEU A 167 14.45 -1.72 -8.90
N LEU A 168 13.52 -2.02 -9.83
CA LEU A 168 12.90 -3.35 -9.91
C LEU A 168 13.93 -4.44 -10.24
N THR A 169 14.96 -4.11 -11.03
CA THR A 169 16.05 -5.05 -11.34
C THR A 169 17.05 -5.22 -10.18
N SER A 170 17.32 -4.17 -9.40
CA SER A 170 18.22 -4.25 -8.23
C SER A 170 17.67 -5.06 -7.03
N LYS A 171 16.34 -5.22 -6.91
CA LYS A 171 15.70 -5.97 -5.81
C LYS A 171 15.35 -7.42 -6.17
N ILE A 172 15.61 -7.85 -7.41
CA ILE A 172 15.36 -9.23 -7.89
C ILE A 172 16.63 -10.10 -7.85
N LEU A 173 17.79 -9.54 -7.47
CA LEU A 173 19.06 -10.26 -7.28
C LEU A 173 19.43 -10.40 -5.79
#